data_AF-A0A7J2SFT3-F1
#
_entry.id   AF-A0A7J2SFT3-F1
#
_cell.length_a   1.000
_cell.length_b   1.000
_cell.length_c   1.000
_cell.angle_alpha   90.00
_cell.angle_beta   90.00
_cell.angle_gamma   90.00
#
_symmetry.space_group_name_H-M   'P 1'
#
loop_
_entity.id
_entity.type
_entity.pdbx_description
1 polymer ?
#
loop_
_entity_poly.entity_id
_entity_poly.type
_entity_poly.pdbx_seq_one_letter_code
_entity_poly.pdbx_strand_id
1 'polypeptide(L)'
;MYRELKAKGRKPDIVIMDLNLSGSNRFEDLIRQMRGDEIDGVKATKEIKKIDPDANVIGFTAYAHLKWGEMLKKMGAKDVFGRDIGFDGFAKKIESVLKKNLS
;
A
#
# COMPACT_ATOMS: atom_id res chain seq x y z
N MET A 1 -0.11 8.18 11.91
CA MET A 1 0.36 8.96 10.75
C MET A 1 -0.78 9.41 9.82
N TYR A 2 -1.38 8.57 8.96
CA TYR A 2 -2.35 9.06 7.93
C TYR A 2 -3.50 9.89 8.52
N ARG A 3 -4.16 9.37 9.57
CA ARG A 3 -5.23 10.08 10.30
C ARG A 3 -4.81 11.49 10.75
N GLU A 4 -3.60 11.60 11.26
CA GLU A 4 -3.04 12.84 11.78
C GLU A 4 -2.73 13.83 10.65
N LEU A 5 -2.13 13.36 9.56
CA LEU A 5 -1.88 14.16 8.36
C LEU A 5 -3.20 14.72 7.82
N LYS A 6 -4.23 13.89 7.69
CA LYS A 6 -5.57 14.33 7.25
C LYS A 6 -6.19 15.35 8.23
N ALA A 7 -6.12 15.10 9.53
CA ALA A 7 -6.63 16.03 10.55
C ALA A 7 -5.93 17.39 10.52
N LYS A 8 -4.66 17.44 10.12
CA LYS A 8 -3.87 18.67 9.95
C LYS A 8 -4.07 19.34 8.57
N GLY A 9 -5.03 18.90 7.76
CA GLY A 9 -5.25 19.43 6.40
C GLY A 9 -4.16 19.03 5.40
N ARG A 10 -3.31 18.06 5.72
CA ARG A 10 -2.18 17.58 4.90
C ARG A 10 -2.49 16.20 4.34
N LYS A 11 -3.66 16.02 3.71
CA LYS A 11 -4.03 14.76 3.07
C LYS A 11 -2.94 14.38 2.04
N PRO A 12 -2.34 13.18 2.12
CA PRO A 12 -1.39 12.75 1.11
C PRO A 12 -2.06 12.57 -0.25
N ASP A 13 -1.43 13.07 -1.32
CA ASP A 13 -1.87 12.81 -2.70
C ASP A 13 -1.80 11.34 -3.07
N ILE A 14 -0.85 10.62 -2.46
CA ILE A 14 -0.60 9.20 -2.66
C ILE A 14 -0.04 8.54 -1.40
N VAL A 15 -0.39 7.28 -1.19
CA VAL A 15 0.19 6.40 -0.17
C VAL A 15 0.83 5.21 -0.88
N ILE A 16 2.13 5.02 -0.67
CA ILE A 16 2.83 3.82 -1.13
C ILE A 16 2.80 2.79 0.00
N MET A 17 2.34 1.58 -0.30
CA MET A 17 2.10 0.54 0.70
C MET A 17 2.91 -0.71 0.39
N ASP A 18 3.72 -1.17 1.35
CA ASP A 18 4.24 -2.53 1.33
C ASP A 18 3.25 -3.48 2.03
N LEU A 19 3.27 -4.76 1.67
CA LEU A 19 2.52 -5.80 2.36
C LEU A 19 3.17 -6.20 3.68
N ASN A 20 4.49 -6.39 3.66
CA ASN A 20 5.25 -6.71 4.85
C ASN A 20 5.64 -5.42 5.60
N LEU A 21 4.96 -5.16 6.71
CA LEU A 21 5.21 -3.98 7.53
C LEU A 21 6.10 -4.27 8.75
N SER A 22 6.60 -5.50 8.90
CA SER A 22 7.38 -5.91 10.07
C SER A 22 8.80 -5.34 10.04
N GLY A 23 9.28 -4.90 8.87
CA GLY A 23 10.68 -4.53 8.65
C GLY A 23 11.65 -5.71 8.68
N SER A 24 11.14 -6.94 8.73
CA SER A 24 11.90 -8.19 8.86
C SER A 24 11.68 -9.09 7.66
N ASN A 25 12.71 -9.84 7.28
CA ASN A 25 12.62 -10.91 6.28
C ASN A 25 12.50 -12.31 6.94
N ARG A 26 12.37 -12.38 8.27
CA ARG A 26 12.19 -13.64 8.98
C ARG A 26 10.82 -14.21 8.64
N PHE A 27 10.78 -15.51 8.42
CA PHE A 27 9.56 -16.19 8.02
C PHE A 27 8.49 -16.12 9.11
N GLU A 28 8.88 -16.15 10.38
CA GLU A 28 7.98 -16.10 11.53
C GLU A 28 7.22 -14.78 11.59
N ASP A 29 7.89 -13.65 11.33
CA ASP A 29 7.29 -12.30 11.35
C ASP A 29 6.28 -12.15 10.21
N LEU A 30 6.61 -12.68 9.02
CA LEU A 30 5.72 -12.74 7.88
C LEU A 30 4.46 -13.54 8.20
N ILE A 31 4.61 -14.71 8.82
CA ILE A 31 3.48 -15.57 9.19
C ILE A 31 2.56 -14.90 10.22
N ARG A 32 3.12 -14.19 11.20
CA ARG A 32 2.33 -13.42 12.19
C ARG A 32 1.48 -12.35 11.51
N GLN A 33 2.04 -11.65 10.52
CA GLN A 33 1.27 -10.69 9.71
C GLN A 33 0.19 -11.36 8.85
N MET A 34 0.52 -12.46 8.16
CA MET A 34 -0.44 -13.19 7.32
C MET A 34 -1.58 -13.83 8.11
N ARG A 35 -1.34 -14.27 9.35
CA ARG A 35 -2.38 -14.75 10.29
C ARG A 35 -3.21 -13.62 10.87
N GLY A 36 -2.70 -12.39 10.78
CA GLY A 36 -3.34 -11.23 11.31
C GLY A 36 -3.07 -11.00 12.81
N ASP A 37 -2.01 -11.56 13.36
CA ASP A 37 -1.55 -11.25 14.71
C ASP A 37 -0.96 -9.84 14.79
N GLU A 38 -0.38 -9.38 13.67
CA GLU A 38 0.16 -8.02 13.51
C GLU A 38 -0.52 -7.27 12.37
N ILE A 39 -0.21 -5.97 12.25
CA ILE A 39 -0.69 -5.14 11.14
C ILE A 39 0.16 -5.41 9.90
N ASP A 40 -0.50 -5.66 8.78
CA ASP A 40 0.11 -5.77 7.46
C ASP A 40 -0.38 -4.66 6.53
N GLY A 41 0.14 -4.62 5.31
CA GLY A 41 -0.27 -3.65 4.30
C GLY A 41 -1.76 -3.73 3.94
N VAL A 42 -2.36 -4.93 4.00
CA VAL A 42 -3.78 -5.15 3.71
C VAL A 42 -4.65 -4.47 4.77
N LYS A 43 -4.40 -4.74 6.05
CA LYS A 43 -5.11 -4.11 7.17
C LYS A 43 -4.86 -2.62 7.24
N ALA A 44 -3.61 -2.18 7.06
CA ALA A 44 -3.28 -0.76 7.04
C ALA A 44 -4.07 -0.02 5.93
N THR A 45 -4.14 -0.61 4.74
CA THR A 45 -4.94 -0.08 3.62
C THR A 45 -6.42 -0.03 3.96
N LYS A 46 -6.97 -1.10 4.55
CA LYS A 46 -8.37 -1.14 5.00
C LYS A 46 -8.67 -0.01 5.99
N GLU A 47 -7.80 0.24 6.96
CA GLU A 47 -7.98 1.32 7.92
C GLU A 47 -7.85 2.71 7.28
N ILE A 48 -6.90 2.91 6.36
CA ILE A 48 -6.80 4.15 5.59
C ILE A 48 -8.08 4.40 4.81
N LYS A 49 -8.62 3.38 4.12
CA LYS A 49 -9.85 3.50 3.33
C LYS A 49 -11.11 3.77 4.17
N LYS A 50 -11.16 3.28 5.42
CA LYS A 50 -12.23 3.67 6.36
C LYS A 50 -12.16 5.16 6.73
N ILE A 51 -10.94 5.70 6.87
CA ILE A 51 -10.71 7.11 7.23
C ILE A 51 -10.91 8.03 6.03
N ASP A 52 -10.54 7.56 4.85
CA ASP A 52 -10.58 8.29 3.59
C ASP A 52 -10.83 7.30 2.44
N PRO A 53 -12.10 7.11 2.03
CA PRO A 53 -12.45 6.24 0.92
C PRO A 53 -11.72 6.60 -0.39
N ASP A 54 -11.39 7.89 -0.56
CA ASP A 54 -10.74 8.46 -1.74
C ASP A 54 -9.21 8.43 -1.65
N ALA A 55 -8.62 7.84 -0.61
CA ALA A 55 -7.16 7.74 -0.50
C ALA A 55 -6.57 6.99 -1.70
N ASN A 56 -5.56 7.57 -2.35
CA ASN A 56 -4.85 6.95 -3.46
C ASN A 56 -3.76 6.00 -2.92
N VAL A 57 -4.12 4.75 -2.66
CA VAL A 57 -3.17 3.73 -2.19
C VAL A 57 -2.62 2.95 -3.39
N ILE A 58 -1.30 2.86 -3.49
CA ILE A 58 -0.57 2.03 -4.47
C ILE A 58 0.34 1.06 -3.72
N GLY A 59 0.22 -0.23 -4.02
CA GLY A 59 1.10 -1.25 -3.49
C GLY A 59 2.44 -1.27 -4.22
N PHE A 60 3.54 -1.36 -3.47
CA PHE A 60 4.87 -1.65 -4.01
C PHE A 60 5.59 -2.63 -3.09
N THR A 61 5.66 -3.89 -3.51
CA THR A 61 5.95 -4.98 -2.58
C THR A 61 6.60 -6.19 -3.26
N ALA A 62 7.41 -6.95 -2.52
CA ALA A 62 7.99 -8.20 -3.01
C ALA A 62 6.93 -9.32 -3.19
N TYR A 63 5.75 -9.16 -2.60
CA TYR A 63 4.70 -10.20 -2.54
C TYR A 63 3.52 -9.93 -3.48
N ALA A 64 3.71 -9.08 -4.50
CA ALA A 64 2.65 -8.57 -5.36
C ALA A 64 1.89 -9.68 -6.12
N HIS A 65 2.59 -10.75 -6.52
CA HIS A 65 2.03 -11.86 -7.29
C HIS A 65 1.34 -12.93 -6.43
N LEU A 66 1.39 -12.81 -5.11
CA LEU A 66 0.73 -13.75 -4.20
C LEU A 66 -0.71 -13.31 -3.91
N LYS A 67 -1.49 -14.22 -3.31
CA LYS A 67 -2.85 -13.90 -2.80
C LYS A 67 -2.88 -12.65 -1.91
N TRP A 68 -1.78 -12.36 -1.23
CA TRP A 68 -1.65 -11.17 -0.37
C TRP A 68 -1.72 -9.86 -1.18
N GLY A 69 -1.10 -9.81 -2.36
CA GLY A 69 -1.23 -8.71 -3.30
C GLY A 69 -2.65 -8.54 -3.85
N GLU A 70 -3.35 -9.64 -4.13
CA GLU A 70 -4.77 -9.60 -4.50
C GLU A 70 -5.65 -9.04 -3.38
N MET A 71 -5.38 -9.43 -2.13
CA MET A 71 -6.09 -8.92 -0.97
C MET A 71 -5.88 -7.41 -0.79
N LEU A 72 -4.67 -6.91 -1.06
CA LEU A 72 -4.38 -5.47 -1.02
C LEU A 72 -5.21 -4.70 -2.06
N LYS A 73 -5.32 -5.21 -3.29
CA LYS A 73 -6.22 -4.65 -4.31
C LYS A 73 -7.67 -4.66 -3.84
N LYS A 74 -8.14 -5.80 -3.29
CA LYS A 74 -9.52 -5.93 -2.77
C LYS A 74 -9.85 -4.95 -1.64
N MET A 75 -8.86 -4.54 -0.83
CA MET A 75 -9.06 -3.54 0.22
C MET A 75 -9.01 -2.09 -0.29
N GLY A 76 -8.84 -1.87 -1.60
CA GLY A 76 -8.96 -0.56 -2.23
C GLY A 76 -7.64 0.06 -2.66
N ALA A 77 -6.53 -0.70 -2.71
CA ALA A 77 -5.36 -0.25 -3.45
C ALA A 77 -5.71 -0.15 -4.95
N LYS A 78 -5.39 1.00 -5.57
CA LYS A 78 -5.68 1.26 -6.99
C LYS A 78 -4.87 0.36 -7.90
N ASP A 79 -3.62 0.11 -7.52
CA ASP A 79 -2.72 -0.82 -8.19
C ASP A 79 -1.74 -1.43 -7.20
N VAL A 80 -1.10 -2.53 -7.59
CA VAL A 80 -0.04 -3.20 -6.82
C VAL A 80 1.05 -3.61 -7.80
N PHE A 81 2.26 -3.14 -7.53
CA PHE A 81 3.45 -3.41 -8.33
C PHE A 81 4.44 -4.27 -7.55
N GLY A 82 5.04 -5.23 -8.24
CA GLY A 82 6.15 -6.03 -7.71
C GLY A 82 7.45 -5.23 -7.68
N ARG A 83 8.40 -5.60 -6.80
CA ARG A 83 9.72 -4.95 -6.74
C ARG A 83 10.60 -5.24 -7.97
N ASP A 84 10.25 -6.24 -8.77
CA ASP A 84 10.90 -6.62 -10.02
C ASP A 84 10.87 -5.52 -11.09
N ILE A 85 9.92 -4.57 -11.02
CA ILE A 85 9.85 -3.44 -11.96
C ILE A 85 10.94 -2.38 -11.73
N GLY A 86 11.67 -2.46 -10.61
CA GLY A 86 12.70 -1.50 -10.23
C GLY A 86 12.16 -0.09 -9.89
N PHE A 87 13.05 0.78 -9.40
CA PHE A 87 12.68 2.14 -9.00
C PHE A 87 12.23 3.02 -10.19
N ASP A 88 12.92 2.94 -11.33
CA ASP A 88 12.58 3.74 -12.51
C ASP A 88 11.21 3.35 -13.08
N GLY A 89 10.93 2.05 -13.12
CA GLY A 89 9.63 1.54 -13.54
C GLY A 89 8.53 2.01 -12.59
N PHE A 90 8.79 1.90 -11.29
CA PHE A 90 7.85 2.38 -10.27
C PHE A 90 7.59 3.88 -10.36
N ALA A 91 8.63 4.71 -10.49
CA ALA A 91 8.50 6.16 -10.61
C ALA A 91 7.62 6.56 -11.81
N LYS A 92 7.83 5.94 -12.97
CA LYS A 92 6.99 6.16 -14.17
C LYS A 92 5.52 5.79 -13.94
N LYS A 93 5.25 4.71 -13.20
CA LYS A 93 3.87 4.33 -12.84
C LYS A 93 3.23 5.35 -11.92
N ILE A 94 3.94 5.82 -10.90
CA ILE A 94 3.45 6.86 -9.98
C ILE A 94 3.17 8.17 -10.72
N GLU A 95 4.08 8.60 -11.60
CA GLU A 95 3.89 9.78 -12.42
C GLU A 95 2.58 9.70 -13.24
N SER A 96 2.31 8.55 -13.85
CA SER A 96 1.07 8.32 -14.59
C SER A 96 -0.18 8.40 -13.69
N VAL A 97 -0.11 7.85 -12.48
CA VAL A 97 -1.21 7.93 -11.49
C VAL A 97 -1.47 9.37 -11.07
N LEU A 98 -0.42 10.15 -10.80
CA LEU A 98 -0.56 11.55 -10.37
C LEU A 98 -1.07 12.45 -11.51
N LYS A 99 -0.59 12.26 -12.74
CA LYS A 99 -1.05 13.04 -13.92
C LYS A 99 -2.54 12.83 -14.21
N LYS A 100 -3.06 11.60 -14.06
CA LYS A 100 -4.49 11.29 -14.23
C LYS A 100 -5.40 11.96 -13.20
N ASN A 101 -4.87 12.38 -12.06
CA ASN A 101 -5.66 13.07 -11.04
C ASN A 101 -5.73 14.59 -11.28
N LEU A 102 -4.97 15.12 -12.25
CA LEU A 102 -4.92 16.54 -12.62
C LEU A 102 -5.74 16.86 -13.89
N SER A 103 -6.30 15.82 -14.54
CA SER A 103 -7.13 15.89 -15.75
C SER A 103 -8.59 15.61 -15.41
#